data_AF-A0A4S2B114-F1
#
_entry.id   AF-A0A4S2B114-F1
#
_cell.length_a   1.000
_cell.length_b   1.000
_cell.length_c   1.000
_cell.angle_alpha   90.00
_cell.angle_beta   90.00
_cell.angle_gamma   90.00
#
_symmetry.space_group_name_H-M   'P 1'
#
loop_
_entity.id
_entity.type
_entity.pdbx_description
1 polymer ?
#
loop_
_entity_poly.entity_id
_entity_poly.type
_entity_poly.pdbx_seq_one_letter_code
_entity_poly.pdbx_strand_id
1 'polypeptide(L)' 'MTIYELLKLMGEPLERLTNAGMKAGDYKYIALYEDFRKARKTGEKVGYIVAVLADRYKVSERTVYDVVKRFGQNCKPFSV' A
#
# COMPACT_ATOMS: atom_id res chain seq x y z
N MET A 1 -11.26 16.08 -20.23
CA MET A 1 -11.28 15.35 -18.95
C MET A 1 -10.74 16.23 -17.84
N THR A 2 -11.64 16.86 -17.11
CA THR A 2 -11.32 17.62 -15.90
C THR A 2 -11.26 16.69 -14.69
N ILE A 3 -10.68 17.17 -13.58
CA ILE A 3 -10.71 16.43 -12.30
C ILE A 3 -12.15 16.11 -11.89
N TYR A 4 -13.08 17.05 -12.13
CA TYR A 4 -14.50 16.86 -11.88
C TYR A 4 -15.09 15.70 -12.68
N GLU A 5 -14.81 15.61 -13.98
CA GLU A 5 -15.30 14.53 -14.85
C GLU A 5 -14.74 13.15 -14.43
N LEU A 6 -13.46 13.09 -14.03
CA LEU A 6 -12.85 11.85 -13.54
C LEU A 6 -13.45 11.40 -12.20
N LEU A 7 -13.68 12.34 -11.27
CA LEU A 7 -14.34 12.03 -10.00
C LEU A 7 -15.79 11.59 -10.20
N LYS A 8 -16.50 12.20 -11.16
CA LYS A 8 -17.86 11.78 -11.53
C LYS A 8 -17.88 10.35 -12.09
N LEU A 9 -16.83 9.94 -12.81
CA LEU A 9 -16.69 8.58 -13.35
C LEU A 9 -16.25 7.56 -12.29
N MET A 10 -15.37 7.96 -11.36
CA MET A 10 -14.67 7.06 -10.42
C MET A 10 -15.15 7.19 -8.96
N GLY A 11 -16.23 7.91 -8.71
CA GLY A 11 -16.71 8.25 -7.37
C GLY A 11 -16.98 7.03 -6.49
N GLU A 12 -17.83 6.10 -6.96
CA GLU A 12 -18.21 4.90 -6.20
C GLU A 12 -17.00 3.97 -5.90
N PRO A 13 -16.11 3.66 -6.87
CA PRO A 13 -14.86 2.95 -6.57
C PRO A 13 -13.97 3.65 -5.54
N LEU A 14 -13.79 4.97 -5.66
CA LEU A 14 -12.95 5.74 -4.75
C LEU A 14 -13.53 5.77 -3.33
N GLU A 15 -14.84 5.88 -3.19
CA GLU A 15 -15.54 5.80 -1.92
C GLU A 15 -15.31 4.44 -1.25
N ARG A 16 -15.46 3.32 -1.99
CA ARG A 16 -15.19 1.98 -1.47
C ARG A 16 -13.75 1.81 -1.00
N LEU A 17 -12.78 2.29 -1.77
CA LEU A 17 -11.35 2.23 -1.40
C LEU A 17 -11.07 3.06 -0.15
N THR A 18 -11.67 4.24 -0.06
CA THR A 18 -11.53 5.14 1.10
C THR A 18 -12.13 4.50 2.35
N ASN A 19 -13.33 3.91 2.24
CA ASN A 19 -14.00 3.21 3.33
C ASN A 19 -13.24 1.95 3.78
N ALA A 20 -12.55 1.27 2.86
CA ALA A 20 -11.65 0.16 3.20
C ALA A 20 -10.38 0.61 3.96
N GLY A 21 -10.14 1.93 4.05
CA GLY A 21 -8.99 2.53 4.74
C GLY A 21 -7.77 2.75 3.83
N MET A 22 -7.92 2.63 2.51
CA MET A 22 -6.84 2.90 1.56
C MET A 22 -6.61 4.40 1.41
N LYS A 23 -5.33 4.78 1.26
CA LYS A 23 -4.93 6.13 0.92
C LYS A 23 -4.81 6.27 -0.59
N ALA A 24 -5.14 7.44 -1.12
CA ALA A 24 -5.00 7.74 -2.55
C ALA A 24 -3.58 7.51 -3.09
N GLY A 25 -2.54 7.57 -2.24
CA GLY A 25 -1.15 7.31 -2.63
C GLY A 25 -0.69 5.86 -2.51
N ASP A 26 -1.52 4.95 -1.99
CA ASP A 26 -1.10 3.58 -1.70
C ASP A 26 -0.77 2.78 -2.97
N TYR A 27 -1.37 3.11 -4.12
CA TYR A 27 -1.06 2.43 -5.40
C TYR A 27 0.44 2.42 -5.74
N LYS A 28 1.20 3.42 -5.28
CA LYS A 28 2.64 3.54 -5.52
C LYS A 28 3.47 2.44 -4.85
N TYR A 29 2.92 1.79 -3.83
CA TYR A 29 3.64 0.82 -3.02
C TYR A 29 3.26 -0.65 -3.31
N ILE A 30 2.45 -0.90 -4.34
CA ILE A 30 2.02 -2.26 -4.72
C ILE A 30 3.24 -3.14 -5.03
N ALA A 31 4.14 -2.67 -5.91
CA ALA A 31 5.35 -3.41 -6.27
C ALA A 31 6.26 -3.69 -5.06
N LEU A 32 6.43 -2.69 -4.18
CA LEU A 32 7.19 -2.82 -2.94
C LEU A 32 6.61 -3.92 -2.05
N TYR A 33 5.29 -3.96 -1.89
CA TYR A 33 4.62 -4.97 -1.06
C TYR A 33 4.68 -6.37 -1.68
N GLU A 34 4.61 -6.49 -3.00
CA GLU A 34 4.81 -7.78 -3.69
C GLU A 34 6.22 -8.33 -3.48
N ASP A 35 7.24 -7.49 -3.63
CA ASP A 35 8.63 -7.87 -3.38
C ASP A 35 8.85 -8.26 -1.91
N PHE A 36 8.27 -7.49 -0.97
CA PHE A 36 8.26 -7.86 0.45
C PHE A 36 7.66 -9.24 0.66
N ARG A 37 6.51 -9.53 0.04
CA ARG A 37 5.81 -10.80 0.21
C ARG A 37 6.59 -11.97 -0.38
N LYS A 38 7.28 -11.78 -1.50
CA LYS A 38 8.19 -12.77 -2.11
C LYS A 38 9.38 -13.07 -1.17
N ALA A 39 10.09 -12.04 -0.71
CA ALA A 39 11.24 -12.19 0.20
C ALA A 39 10.83 -12.77 1.56
N ARG A 40 9.61 -12.46 2.02
CA ARG A 40 9.08 -13.06 3.26
C ARG A 40 8.81 -14.56 3.10
N LYS A 41 8.37 -15.00 1.90
CA LYS A 41 8.10 -16.40 1.59
C LYS A 41 9.38 -17.24 1.45
N THR A 42 10.49 -16.63 1.04
CA THR A 42 11.82 -17.28 0.96
C THR A 42 12.49 -17.44 2.34
N GLY A 43 11.91 -16.88 3.40
CA GLY A 43 12.40 -17.02 4.78
C GLY A 43 13.40 -15.95 5.22
N GLU A 44 13.55 -14.87 4.45
CA GLU A 44 14.47 -13.78 4.80
C GLU A 44 14.05 -13.05 6.08
N LYS A 45 15.05 -12.56 6.83
CA LYS A 45 14.83 -11.77 8.05
C LYS A 45 14.19 -10.42 7.67
N VAL A 46 13.09 -10.07 8.34
CA VAL A 46 12.31 -8.84 8.04
C VAL A 46 13.19 -7.59 7.94
N GLY A 47 14.11 -7.39 8.88
CA GLY A 47 14.98 -6.21 8.86
C GLY A 47 15.84 -6.12 7.60
N TYR A 48 16.31 -7.25 7.06
CA TYR A 48 17.08 -7.28 5.82
C TYR A 48 16.21 -6.93 4.62
N ILE A 49 15.00 -7.54 4.54
CA ILE A 49 14.03 -7.22 3.49
C ILE A 49 13.73 -5.71 3.49
N VAL A 50 13.50 -5.13 4.67
CA VAL A 50 13.21 -3.71 4.82
C VAL A 50 14.35 -2.83 4.33
N ALA A 51 15.60 -3.11 4.73
CA ALA A 51 16.76 -2.35 4.30
C ALA A 51 16.94 -2.39 2.76
N VAL A 52 16.80 -3.59 2.17
CA VAL A 52 16.90 -3.78 0.71
C VAL A 52 15.79 -3.04 -0.03
N LEU A 53 14.55 -3.11 0.45
CA LEU A 53 13.43 -2.43 -0.18
C LEU A 53 13.50 -0.91 -0.03
N ALA A 54 13.98 -0.42 1.12
CA ALA A 54 14.19 1.01 1.36
C ALA A 54 15.16 1.60 0.33
N ASP A 55 16.30 0.93 0.10
CA ASP A 55 17.26 1.37 -0.91
C ASP A 55 16.72 1.21 -2.35
N ARG A 56 16.10 0.06 -2.67
CA ARG A 56 15.57 -0.22 -4.01
C ARG A 56 14.50 0.78 -4.44
N TYR A 57 13.56 1.07 -3.56
CA TYR A 57 12.43 1.96 -3.84
C TYR A 57 12.70 3.42 -3.46
N LYS A 58 13.91 3.74 -2.98
CA LYS A 58 14.33 5.09 -2.55
C LYS A 58 13.36 5.72 -1.55
N VAL A 59 12.99 4.93 -0.55
CA VAL A 59 12.13 5.36 0.57
C VAL A 59 12.83 5.07 1.89
N SER A 60 12.37 5.68 2.97
CA SER A 60 12.90 5.34 4.30
C SER A 60 12.45 3.95 4.74
N GLU A 61 13.24 3.27 5.57
CA GLU A 61 12.83 2.01 6.19
C GLU A 61 11.51 2.15 6.96
N ARG A 62 11.29 3.31 7.59
CA ARG A 62 10.02 3.65 8.25
C ARG A 62 8.85 3.57 7.28
N THR A 63 9.01 4.10 6.07
CA THR A 63 7.99 4.02 5.01
C THR A 63 7.70 2.56 4.64
N VAL A 64 8.73 1.73 4.52
CA VAL A 64 8.56 0.29 4.24
C VAL A 64 7.77 -0.39 5.37
N TYR A 65 8.14 -0.16 6.62
CA TYR A 65 7.38 -0.69 7.77
C TYR A 65 5.93 -0.23 7.78
N ASP A 66 5.67 1.05 7.51
CA ASP A 66 4.33 1.61 7.44
C ASP A 66 3.50 0.96 6.33
N VAL A 67 4.09 0.78 5.14
CA VAL A 67 3.42 0.11 4.01
C VAL A 67 3.11 -1.35 4.37
N VAL A 68 4.09 -2.10 4.86
CA VAL A 68 3.92 -3.52 5.23
C VAL A 68 2.83 -3.67 6.28
N LYS A 69 2.83 -2.79 7.29
CA LYS A 69 1.81 -2.76 8.33
C LYS A 69 0.43 -2.47 7.75
N ARG A 70 0.28 -1.43 6.92
CA ARG A 70 -1.02 -1.05 6.34
C ARG A 70 -1.56 -2.12 5.38
N PHE A 71 -0.72 -2.65 4.50
CA PHE A 71 -1.15 -3.58 3.45
C PHE A 71 -1.39 -5.00 4.00
N GLY A 72 -0.79 -5.33 5.14
CA GLY A 72 -1.07 -6.57 5.87
C GLY A 72 -2.31 -6.52 6.77
N GLN A 73 -2.97 -5.36 6.92
CA GLN A 73 -4.21 -5.25 7.68
C GLN A 73 -5.42 -5.66 6.85
N ASN A 74 -6.42 -6.24 7.51
CA ASN A 74 -7.73 -6.42 6.89
C ASN A 74 -8.32 -5.05 6.53
N CYS A 75 -9.10 -5.00 5.45
CA CYS A 75 -9.91 -3.82 5.13
C CYS A 75 -10.75 -3.46 6.37
N LYS A 76 -10.83 -2.18 6.70
CA LYS A 76 -11.62 -1.75 7.85
C LYS A 76 -13.07 -2.22 7.63
N PRO A 77 -13.68 -2.95 8.58
CA PRO A 77 -15.10 -3.25 8.48
C PRO A 77 -15.85 -1.92 8.46
N PHE A 78 -16.90 -1.84 7.64
CA PHE A 78 -17.87 -0.76 7.68
C PHE A 78 -18.39 -0.69 9.14
N SER A 79 -17.88 0.24 9.93
CA SER A 79 -18.52 0.62 11.18
C SER A 79 -19.65 1.54 10.77
N VAL A 80 -20.83 0.94 10.58
CA VAL A 80 -22.12 1.62 10.45
C VAL A 80 -22.46 2.33 11.75
#